data_AF-G7M1M1-F1
#
_entry.id   AF-G7M1M1-F1
#
_cell.length_a   1.000
_cell.length_b   1.000
_cell.length_c   1.000
_cell.angle_alpha   90.00
_cell.angle_beta   90.00
_cell.angle_gamma   90.00
#
_symmetry.space_group_name_H-M   'P 1'
#
loop_
_entity.id
_entity.type
_entity.pdbx_description
1 polymer ?
#
loop_
_entity_poly.entity_id
_entity_poly.type
_entity_poly.pdbx_seq_one_letter_code
_entity_poly.pdbx_strand_id
1 'polypeptide(L)' 'MRKRVKLNVRFINGNVICAKPPGQCNNCKDIKQCEKMDFYYYPYKDRDIRECFNNSDKKK' A
#
# COMPACT_ATOMS: atom_id res chain seq x y z
N MET A 1 8.65 5.73 15.15
CA MET A 1 7.66 4.79 15.69
C MET A 1 7.11 3.94 14.56
N ARG A 2 7.08 2.60 14.69
CA ARG A 2 6.51 1.70 13.67
C ARG A 2 4.99 1.86 13.65
N LYS A 3 4.38 2.05 12.48
CA LYS A 3 2.93 2.11 12.31
C LYS A 3 2.39 0.77 11.82
N ARG A 4 1.17 0.44 12.23
CA ARG A 4 0.43 -0.74 11.76
C ARG A 4 -0.68 -0.29 10.81
N VAL A 5 -0.88 -1.02 9.72
CA VAL A 5 -2.02 -0.85 8.82
C VAL A 5 -2.62 -2.20 8.47
N LYS A 6 -3.95 -2.28 8.44
CA LYS A 6 -4.68 -3.47 8.01
C LYS A 6 -5.02 -3.33 6.53
N LEU A 7 -4.65 -4.30 5.73
CA LEU A 7 -4.91 -4.31 4.29
C LEU A 7 -5.52 -5.64 3.87
N ASN A 8 -6.35 -5.58 2.85
CA ASN A 8 -6.72 -6.73 2.05
C ASN A 8 -5.73 -6.82 0.88
N VAL A 9 -5.10 -7.98 0.73
CA VAL A 9 -4.01 -8.22 -0.21
C VAL A 9 -4.42 -9.34 -1.16
N ARG A 10 -4.24 -9.13 -2.45
CA ARG A 10 -4.44 -10.17 -3.46
C ARG A 10 -3.11 -10.61 -4.01
N PHE A 11 -2.91 -11.93 -4.01
CA PHE A 11 -1.76 -12.57 -4.60
C PHE A 11 -2.14 -13.25 -5.92
N ILE A 12 -1.30 -13.14 -6.93
CA ILE A 12 -1.33 -13.98 -8.14
C ILE A 12 0.09 -14.50 -8.36
N ASN A 13 0.26 -15.82 -8.37
CA ASN A 13 1.55 -16.49 -8.55
C ASN A 13 2.63 -15.96 -7.58
N GLY A 14 2.26 -15.75 -6.32
CA GLY A 14 3.15 -15.22 -5.28
C GLY A 14 3.38 -13.71 -5.32
N ASN A 15 2.88 -13.00 -6.33
CA ASN A 15 3.04 -11.54 -6.45
C ASN A 15 1.84 -10.79 -5.91
N VAL A 16 2.09 -9.70 -5.17
CA VAL A 16 1.04 -8.77 -4.71
C VAL A 16 0.55 -7.94 -5.89
N ILE A 17 -0.69 -8.15 -6.31
CA ILE A 17 -1.31 -7.36 -7.40
C ILE A 17 -2.26 -6.29 -6.88
N CYS A 18 -2.69 -6.39 -5.63
CA CYS A 18 -3.57 -5.42 -4.98
C CYS A 18 -3.29 -5.43 -3.48
N ALA A 19 -3.20 -4.25 -2.87
CA ALA A 19 -3.14 -4.07 -1.42
C ALA A 19 -3.92 -2.81 -1.06
N LYS A 20 -5.12 -2.96 -0.50
CA LYS A 20 -6.03 -1.84 -0.20
C LYS A 20 -6.62 -1.94 1.20
N PRO A 21 -7.04 -0.82 1.82
CA PRO A 21 -7.81 -0.86 3.05
C PRO A 21 -9.04 -1.77 2.90
N PRO A 22 -9.46 -2.50 3.94
CA PRO A 22 -10.58 -3.44 3.85
C PRO A 22 -11.87 -2.85 3.25
N GLY A 23 -12.18 -1.58 3.54
CA GLY A 23 -13.36 -0.89 3.01
C GLY A 23 -13.23 -0.37 1.56
N GLN A 24 -12.03 -0.38 0.99
CA GLN A 24 -11.78 0.02 -0.41
C GLN A 24 -11.56 -1.18 -1.34
N CYS A 25 -11.81 -2.39 -0.82
CA CYS A 25 -11.67 -3.64 -1.56
C CYS A 25 -12.92 -3.97 -2.41
N ASN A 26 -13.89 -3.04 -2.52
CA ASN A 26 -15.16 -3.23 -3.24
C ASN A 26 -14.98 -3.52 -4.74
N ASN A 27 -13.82 -3.16 -5.32
CA ASN A 27 -13.49 -3.42 -6.73
C ASN A 27 -12.72 -4.74 -6.94
N CYS A 28 -12.49 -5.54 -5.90
CA CYS A 28 -11.95 -6.87 -6.09
C CYS A 28 -13.11 -7.80 -6.48
N LYS A 29 -13.19 -8.12 -7.78
CA LYS A 29 -14.21 -9.04 -8.34
C LYS A 29 -14.35 -10.35 -7.56
N ASP A 30 -13.26 -10.81 -6.94
CA ASP A 30 -13.25 -11.95 -6.03
C ASP A 30 -12.73 -11.55 -4.66
N ILE A 31 -13.64 -11.18 -3.75
CA ILE A 31 -13.33 -11.01 -2.31
C ILE A 31 -12.69 -12.30 -1.75
N LYS A 32 -13.02 -13.47 -2.30
CA LYS A 32 -12.45 -14.77 -1.93
C LYS A 32 -10.96 -14.92 -2.25
N GLN A 33 -10.39 -14.06 -3.11
CA GLN A 33 -8.97 -14.07 -3.46
C GLN A 33 -8.18 -12.97 -2.74
N CYS A 34 -8.80 -12.28 -1.78
CA CYS A 34 -8.14 -11.25 -0.98
C CYS A 34 -7.95 -11.73 0.46
N GLU A 35 -6.71 -11.72 0.93
CA GLU A 35 -6.35 -12.06 2.29
C GLU A 35 -6.23 -10.81 3.15
N LYS A 36 -6.83 -10.84 4.34
CA LYS A 36 -6.73 -9.73 5.30
C LYS A 36 -5.46 -9.90 6.13
N MET A 37 -4.53 -8.96 6.00
CA MET A 37 -3.22 -9.03 6.64
C MET A 37 -2.90 -7.74 7.42
N ASP A 38 -2.12 -7.90 8.48
CA ASP A 38 -1.54 -6.79 9.25
C ASP A 38 -0.15 -6.47 8.72
N PHE A 39 0.02 -5.24 8.23
CA PHE A 39 1.32 -4.71 7.78
C PHE A 39 1.88 -3.75 8.80
N TYR A 40 3.20 -3.69 8.84
CA TYR A 40 3.93 -2.75 9.66
C TYR A 40 4.94 -1.99 8.81
N TYR A 41 4.97 -0.67 8.96
CA TYR A 41 5.86 0.18 8.21
C TYR A 41 6.44 1.29 9.07
N TYR A 42 7.58 1.82 8.63
CA TYR A 42 8.17 3.02 9.20
C TYR A 42 7.69 4.20 8.36
N PRO A 43 6.82 5.07 8.90
CA PRO A 43 6.41 6.24 8.15
C PRO A 43 7.64 7.12 7.89
N TYR A 44 7.78 7.57 6.63
CA TYR A 44 8.73 8.63 6.30
C TYR A 44 8.38 9.90 7.08
N LYS A 45 9.40 10.71 7.38
CA LYS A 45 9.17 12.04 7.94
C LYS A 45 8.66 12.96 6.82
N ASP A 46 7.90 13.99 7.17
CA ASP A 46 7.38 14.94 6.18
C ASP A 46 8.48 15.56 5.31
N ARG A 47 9.68 15.76 5.89
CA ARG A 47 10.87 16.21 5.16
C ARG A 47 11.27 15.24 4.04
N ASP A 48 11.31 13.94 4.33
CA ASP A 48 11.73 12.90 3.38
C ASP A 48 10.67 12.73 2.27
N ILE A 49 9.39 12.90 2.62
CA ILE A 49 8.27 12.86 1.66
C ILE A 49 8.38 14.03 0.67
N ARG A 50 8.63 15.25 1.16
CA ARG A 50 8.81 16.43 0.29
C ARG A 50 9.99 16.29 -0.67
N GLU A 51 11.07 15.65 -0.22
CA GLU A 51 12.23 15.37 -1.07
C GLU A 51 11.89 14.41 -2.22
N CYS A 52 11.02 13.43 -1.97
CA CYS A 52 10.53 12.51 -3.00
C CYS A 52 9.75 13.24 -4.10
N PHE A 53 8.85 14.17 -3.73
CA PHE A 53 8.09 14.97 -4.71
C PHE A 53 8.97 15.99 -5.45
N ASN A 54 9.96 16.59 -4.78
CA ASN A 54 10.87 17.55 -5.41
C ASN A 54 11.76 16.93 -6.50
N ASN A 55 11.97 15.61 -6.48
CA ASN A 55 12.75 14.92 -7.51
C ASN A 55 11.92 14.46 -8.72
N SER A 56 10.59 14.35 -8.59
CA SER A 56 9.72 14.08 -9.74
C SER A 56 9.56 15.28 -10.67
N ASP A 57 9.71 16.51 -10.17
CA ASP A 57 9.58 17.74 -10.97
C ASP A 57 10.87 18.16 -11.70
N LYS A 58 12.00 17.49 -11.44
CA LYS A 58 13.29 17.77 -12.11
C LYS A 58 13.50 16.99 -13.43
N LYS A 59 12.48 16.28 -13.91
CA LYS A 59 12.45 15.73 -15.28
C LYS A 59 11.51 16.56 -16.15
N LYS A 60 11.91 17.80 -16.45
CA LYS A 60 11.47 18.55 -17.62
C LYS A 60 12.63 19.36 -18.17
#